data_AF-A0AAU9X2R9-F1
#
_entry.id   AF-A0AAU9X2R9-F1
#
_cell.length_a   1.000
_cell.length_b   1.000
_cell.length_c   1.000
_cell.angle_alpha   90.00
_cell.angle_beta   90.00
_cell.angle_gamma   90.00
#
_symmetry.space_group_name_H-M   'P 1'
#
loop_
_entity.id
_entity.type
_entity.pdbx_description
1 polymer ?
#
loop_
_entity_poly.entity_id
_entity_poly.type
_entity_poly.pdbx_seq_one_letter_code
_entity_poly.pdbx_strand_id
1 'polypeptide(L)'
;MQMAIFGKDPTQGCNWKIRVYLIDDSKKAFKVVCEKEAEKGNRPLTTLSGLFVSNSKENIRIEFTDLDPGWQIKRDKVKIISIKDAWNSPENSANFPLCVFEVSHVDRTKQQFFCGITVSHDDDSANTEMVAFFKQNRGVRIKLPQKRKNSPTKPPHAKNTQLKHIFGCLGPKPNRGSKVEWIQCH
;
A
#
# COMPACT_ATOMS: atom_id res chain seq x y z
N MET A 1 -7.25 -10.94 -23.60
CA MET A 1 -6.43 -11.38 -22.45
C MET A 1 -6.90 -10.66 -21.20
N GLN A 2 -6.45 -11.08 -20.02
CA GLN A 2 -6.70 -10.41 -18.76
C GLN A 2 -5.39 -10.13 -18.04
N MET A 3 -5.31 -8.95 -17.43
CA MET A 3 -4.29 -8.61 -16.46
C MET A 3 -4.67 -9.19 -15.09
N ALA A 4 -3.72 -9.88 -14.47
CA ALA A 4 -3.84 -10.36 -13.09
C ALA A 4 -2.65 -9.89 -12.25
N ILE A 5 -2.92 -9.22 -11.13
CA ILE A 5 -1.88 -8.62 -10.28
C ILE A 5 -1.77 -9.40 -8.97
N PHE A 6 -0.55 -9.81 -8.62
CA PHE A 6 -0.24 -10.62 -7.44
C PHE A 6 0.90 -10.02 -6.61
N GLY A 7 0.89 -10.32 -5.32
CA GLY A 7 1.99 -10.00 -4.42
C GLY A 7 1.72 -10.49 -3.00
N LYS A 8 2.71 -10.32 -2.13
CA LYS A 8 2.55 -10.56 -0.69
C LYS A 8 1.83 -9.42 -0.01
N ASP A 9 1.36 -9.68 1.20
CA ASP A 9 0.91 -8.62 2.10
C ASP A 9 2.08 -7.65 2.34
N PRO A 10 1.86 -6.36 2.08
CA PRO A 10 2.97 -5.44 2.07
C PRO A 10 3.33 -5.05 3.51
N THR A 11 4.64 -5.01 3.79
CA THR A 11 5.18 -4.79 5.15
C THR A 11 5.89 -3.44 5.22
N GLN A 12 5.64 -2.68 6.29
CA GLN A 12 6.16 -1.31 6.42
C GLN A 12 7.69 -1.32 6.38
N GLY A 13 8.28 -0.42 5.59
CA GLY A 13 9.73 -0.30 5.42
C GLY A 13 10.39 -1.41 4.60
N CYS A 14 9.64 -2.38 4.07
CA CYS A 14 10.14 -3.42 3.19
C CYS A 14 9.84 -3.11 1.73
N ASN A 15 10.68 -3.64 0.83
CA ASN A 15 10.37 -3.60 -0.60
C ASN A 15 9.24 -4.58 -0.90
N TRP A 16 8.38 -4.21 -1.84
CA TRP A 16 7.24 -4.99 -2.23
C TRP A 16 7.40 -5.47 -3.67
N LYS A 17 7.26 -6.77 -3.90
CA LYS A 17 7.32 -7.36 -5.24
C LYS A 17 5.90 -7.53 -5.77
N ILE A 18 5.56 -6.76 -6.79
CA ILE A 18 4.30 -6.83 -7.50
C ILE A 18 4.52 -7.60 -8.80
N ARG A 19 3.65 -8.56 -9.07
CA ARG A 19 3.72 -9.48 -10.21
C ARG A 19 2.50 -9.24 -11.09
N VAL A 20 2.72 -8.85 -12.33
CA VAL A 20 1.67 -8.58 -13.31
C VAL A 20 1.72 -9.68 -14.36
N TYR A 21 0.70 -10.52 -14.38
CA TYR A 21 0.51 -11.57 -15.37
C TYR A 21 -0.44 -11.09 -16.47
N LEU A 22 -0.18 -11.53 -17.70
CA LEU A 22 -1.17 -11.53 -18.78
C LEU A 22 -1.64 -12.96 -18.96
N ILE A 23 -2.93 -13.21 -18.76
CA ILE A 23 -3.52 -14.54 -18.85
C ILE A 23 -4.62 -14.56 -19.91
N ASP A 24 -4.96 -15.75 -20.37
CA ASP A 24 -6.17 -15.93 -21.16
C ASP A 24 -7.41 -15.60 -20.30
N ASP A 25 -8.45 -15.10 -20.96
CA ASP A 25 -9.74 -14.80 -20.32
C ASP A 25 -10.49 -16.10 -20.02
N SER A 26 -10.02 -16.79 -18.99
CA SER A 26 -10.38 -18.14 -18.65
C SER A 26 -10.26 -18.35 -17.15
N LYS A 27 -11.30 -18.93 -16.55
CA LYS A 27 -11.28 -19.34 -15.14
C LYS A 27 -10.15 -20.34 -14.85
N LYS A 28 -9.80 -21.17 -15.83
CA LYS A 28 -8.75 -22.18 -15.70
C LYS A 28 -7.37 -21.51 -15.64
N ALA A 29 -7.10 -20.58 -16.56
CA ALA A 29 -5.86 -19.81 -16.59
C ALA A 29 -5.65 -19.06 -15.26
N PHE A 30 -6.68 -18.37 -14.76
CA PHE A 30 -6.60 -17.67 -13.49
C PHE A 30 -6.35 -18.61 -12.29
N LYS A 31 -7.02 -19.77 -12.24
CA LYS A 31 -6.83 -20.77 -11.17
C LYS A 31 -5.40 -21.29 -11.12
N VAL A 32 -4.82 -21.62 -12.28
CA VAL A 32 -3.43 -22.10 -12.38
C VAL A 32 -2.45 -21.07 -11.84
N VAL A 33 -2.63 -19.78 -12.19
CA VAL A 33 -1.75 -18.72 -11.66
C VAL A 33 -1.96 -18.51 -10.17
N CYS A 34 -3.19 -18.59 -9.68
CA CYS A 34 -3.48 -18.50 -8.24
C CYS A 34 -2.78 -19.61 -7.43
N GLU A 35 -2.85 -20.86 -7.89
CA GLU A 35 -2.18 -21.99 -7.24
C GLU A 35 -0.65 -21.77 -7.21
N LYS A 36 -0.06 -21.41 -8.36
CA LYS A 36 1.38 -21.12 -8.51
C LYS A 36 1.88 -19.95 -7.64
N GLU A 37 1.05 -18.94 -7.43
CA GLU A 37 1.39 -17.77 -6.61
C GLU A 37 1.13 -18.01 -5.12
N ALA A 38 0.14 -18.82 -4.77
CA ALA A 38 -0.13 -19.25 -3.39
C ALA A 38 1.05 -20.04 -2.81
N GLU A 39 1.69 -20.91 -3.60
CA GLU A 39 2.93 -21.63 -3.20
C GLU A 39 4.07 -20.67 -2.79
N LYS A 40 4.06 -19.44 -3.32
CA LYS A 40 5.05 -18.39 -2.99
C LYS A 40 4.61 -17.50 -1.84
N GLY A 41 3.40 -17.73 -1.31
CA GLY A 41 2.73 -16.90 -0.31
C GLY A 41 2.21 -15.57 -0.86
N ASN A 42 1.96 -15.49 -2.18
CA ASN A 42 1.35 -14.32 -2.81
C ASN A 42 -0.16 -14.53 -2.94
N ARG A 43 -0.91 -13.44 -3.06
CA ARG A 43 -2.35 -13.43 -3.34
C ARG A 43 -2.69 -12.43 -4.45
N PRO A 44 -3.85 -12.56 -5.10
CA PRO A 44 -4.38 -11.50 -5.95
C PRO A 44 -4.48 -10.20 -5.16
N LEU A 45 -3.99 -9.11 -5.74
CA LEU A 45 -4.03 -7.78 -5.12
C LEU A 45 -5.25 -6.97 -5.58
N THR A 46 -5.78 -7.28 -6.76
CA THR A 46 -6.89 -6.57 -7.40
C THR A 46 -7.78 -7.58 -8.14
N THR A 47 -8.91 -7.09 -8.66
CA THR A 47 -9.67 -7.83 -9.68
C THR A 47 -8.90 -7.92 -11.00
N LEU A 48 -9.35 -8.83 -11.85
CA LEU A 48 -8.84 -8.97 -13.21
C LEU A 48 -9.32 -7.82 -14.09
N SER A 49 -8.48 -7.42 -15.04
CA SER A 49 -8.81 -6.34 -15.99
C SER A 49 -8.59 -6.81 -17.42
N GLY A 50 -9.62 -6.71 -18.24
CA GLY A 50 -9.58 -7.15 -19.63
C GLY A 50 -8.72 -6.24 -20.49
N LEU A 51 -7.92 -6.85 -21.36
CA LEU A 51 -7.11 -6.18 -22.38
C LEU A 51 -7.34 -6.89 -23.71
N PHE A 52 -7.72 -6.13 -24.73
CA PHE A 52 -7.75 -6.61 -26.10
C PHE A 52 -6.32 -6.68 -26.64
N VAL A 53 -5.93 -7.87 -27.10
CA VAL A 53 -4.61 -8.11 -27.66
C VAL A 53 -4.79 -8.55 -29.10
N SER A 54 -4.27 -7.75 -30.03
CA SER A 54 -4.41 -8.00 -31.46
C SER A 54 -3.17 -8.76 -31.98
N ASN A 55 -3.23 -9.24 -33.23
CA ASN A 55 -2.06 -9.80 -33.90
C ASN A 55 -1.28 -8.69 -34.62
N SER A 56 -0.86 -7.66 -33.88
CA SER A 56 -0.03 -6.58 -34.41
C SER A 56 1.46 -6.86 -34.19
N LYS A 57 2.30 -5.92 -34.65
CA LYS A 57 3.75 -5.94 -34.38
C LYS A 57 4.09 -5.24 -33.06
N GLU A 58 3.12 -4.63 -32.40
CA GLU A 58 3.36 -3.85 -31.19
C GLU A 58 3.44 -4.75 -29.97
N ASN A 59 4.36 -4.44 -29.08
CA ASN A 59 4.49 -5.15 -27.83
C ASN A 59 3.50 -4.62 -26.79
N ILE A 60 3.29 -5.40 -25.74
CA ILE A 60 2.40 -5.02 -24.65
C ILE A 60 3.21 -4.22 -23.63
N ARG A 61 2.76 -3.01 -23.32
CA ARG A 61 3.41 -2.10 -22.39
C ARG A 61 2.68 -2.11 -21.05
N ILE A 62 3.43 -2.29 -19.96
CA ILE A 62 2.92 -2.29 -18.59
C ILE A 62 3.62 -1.17 -17.84
N GLU A 63 2.86 -0.24 -17.27
CA GLU A 63 3.37 0.94 -16.57
C GLU A 63 2.67 1.16 -15.24
N PHE A 64 3.45 1.58 -14.24
CA PHE A 64 2.91 2.17 -13.01
C PHE A 64 2.62 3.65 -13.22
N THR A 65 1.38 4.06 -13.02
CA THR A 65 0.93 5.45 -13.01
C THR A 65 0.56 5.86 -11.58
N ASP A 66 0.47 7.17 -11.34
CA ASP A 66 -0.12 7.73 -10.11
C ASP A 66 0.45 7.17 -8.81
N LEU A 67 1.77 6.92 -8.78
CA LEU A 67 2.46 6.36 -7.62
C LEU A 67 2.47 7.37 -6.47
N ASP A 68 1.91 6.95 -5.33
CA ASP A 68 1.81 7.79 -4.14
C ASP A 68 3.19 8.31 -3.67
N PRO A 69 3.28 9.58 -3.21
CA PRO A 69 4.50 10.10 -2.60
C PRO A 69 4.94 9.25 -1.41
N GLY A 70 6.24 8.92 -1.37
CA GLY A 70 6.82 8.02 -0.37
C GLY A 70 7.13 6.62 -0.89
N TRP A 71 6.76 6.34 -2.15
CA TRP A 71 7.06 5.09 -2.83
C TRP A 71 7.90 5.32 -4.08
N GLN A 72 8.69 4.32 -4.46
CA GLN A 72 9.50 4.37 -5.66
C GLN A 72 9.58 3.00 -6.34
N ILE A 73 9.28 2.94 -7.64
CA ILE A 73 9.59 1.74 -8.43
C ILE A 73 11.10 1.66 -8.62
N LYS A 74 11.69 0.52 -8.24
CA LYS A 74 13.09 0.25 -8.54
C LYS A 74 13.26 -0.06 -10.02
N ARG A 75 14.30 0.51 -10.62
CA ARG A 75 14.64 0.34 -12.04
C ARG A 75 13.53 0.95 -12.92
N ASP A 76 13.00 0.16 -13.84
CA ASP A 76 12.10 0.64 -14.89
C ASP A 76 10.65 0.66 -14.39
N LYS A 77 10.03 1.83 -14.50
CA LYS A 77 8.58 2.04 -14.28
C LYS A 77 7.72 1.38 -15.36
N VAL A 78 8.34 1.12 -16.52
CA VAL A 78 7.72 0.56 -17.70
C VAL A 78 8.37 -0.78 -18.00
N LYS A 79 7.56 -1.81 -18.21
CA LYS A 79 8.01 -3.11 -18.69
C LYS A 79 7.27 -3.49 -19.95
N ILE A 80 7.97 -4.19 -20.84
CA ILE A 80 7.47 -4.60 -22.14
C ILE A 80 7.40 -6.12 -22.16
N ILE A 81 6.24 -6.66 -22.52
CA ILE A 81 6.06 -8.07 -22.85
C ILE A 81 5.95 -8.16 -24.36
N SER A 82 6.76 -9.04 -24.98
CA SER A 82 6.69 -9.18 -26.42
C SER A 82 5.36 -9.79 -26.84
N ILE A 83 4.81 -9.33 -27.95
CA ILE A 83 3.54 -9.86 -28.47
C ILE A 83 3.64 -11.37 -28.74
N LYS A 84 4.82 -11.84 -29.16
CA LYS A 84 5.09 -13.27 -29.37
C LYS A 84 4.96 -14.07 -28.08
N ASP A 85 5.51 -13.58 -26.97
CA ASP A 85 5.40 -14.27 -25.68
C ASP A 85 3.96 -14.33 -25.19
N ALA A 86 3.20 -13.26 -25.43
CA ALA A 86 1.77 -13.22 -25.12
C ALA A 86 0.98 -14.27 -25.92
N TRP A 87 1.17 -14.31 -27.24
CA TRP A 87 0.46 -15.24 -28.12
C TRP A 87 0.85 -16.71 -27.93
N ASN A 88 2.09 -16.99 -27.54
CA ASN A 88 2.59 -18.36 -27.34
C ASN A 88 2.15 -18.99 -26.01
N SER A 89 1.28 -18.34 -25.25
CA SER A 89 0.83 -18.80 -23.94
C SER A 89 -0.62 -19.27 -24.00
N PRO A 90 -0.88 -20.51 -24.46
CA PRO A 90 -2.24 -21.03 -24.59
C PRO A 90 -2.93 -21.18 -23.24
N GLU A 91 -4.24 -21.38 -23.25
CA GLU A 91 -5.09 -21.46 -22.06
C GLU A 91 -4.62 -22.50 -21.02
N ASN A 92 -3.96 -23.55 -21.49
CA ASN A 92 -3.41 -24.64 -20.66
C ASN A 92 -1.93 -24.43 -20.28
N SER A 93 -1.36 -23.25 -20.55
CA SER A 93 0.03 -22.93 -20.23
C SER A 93 0.21 -22.83 -18.71
N ALA A 94 1.30 -23.39 -18.22
CA ALA A 94 1.77 -23.14 -16.84
C ALA A 94 2.62 -21.86 -16.75
N ASN A 95 2.99 -21.28 -17.89
CA ASN A 95 3.96 -20.20 -18.02
C ASN A 95 3.36 -19.05 -18.82
N PHE A 96 2.39 -18.37 -18.20
CA PHE A 96 1.87 -17.12 -18.71
C PHE A 96 2.94 -16.00 -18.65
N PRO A 97 2.90 -15.03 -19.57
CA PRO A 97 3.78 -13.87 -19.53
C PRO A 97 3.64 -13.11 -18.22
N LEU A 98 4.79 -12.70 -17.69
CA LEU A 98 4.90 -12.10 -16.37
C LEU A 98 5.91 -10.97 -16.37
N CYS A 99 5.54 -9.86 -15.74
CA CYS A 99 6.45 -8.81 -15.33
C CYS A 99 6.47 -8.68 -13.81
N VAL A 100 7.66 -8.47 -13.23
CA VAL A 100 7.82 -8.25 -11.79
C VAL A 100 8.36 -6.86 -11.52
N PHE A 101 7.60 -6.05 -10.78
CA PHE A 101 8.00 -4.74 -10.31
C PHE A 101 8.44 -4.84 -8.85
N GLU A 102 9.51 -4.14 -8.49
CA GLU A 102 9.94 -4.01 -7.11
C GLU A 102 9.71 -2.57 -6.66
N VAL A 103 8.84 -2.38 -5.69
CA VAL A 103 8.48 -1.08 -5.12
C VAL A 103 9.21 -0.90 -3.80
N SER A 104 9.88 0.24 -3.62
CA SER A 104 10.57 0.61 -2.38
C SER A 104 9.72 1.56 -1.56
N HIS A 105 9.66 1.32 -0.26
CA HIS A 105 9.07 2.23 0.71
C HIS A 105 10.12 3.27 1.14
N VAL A 106 10.11 4.45 0.50
CA VAL A 106 11.09 5.51 0.73
C VAL A 106 10.72 6.33 1.96
N ASP A 107 9.45 6.73 2.10
CA ASP A 107 8.95 7.47 3.26
C ASP A 107 8.18 6.54 4.20
N ARG A 108 8.89 5.98 5.18
CA ARG A 108 8.32 5.05 6.17
C ARG A 108 7.21 5.64 7.04
N THR A 109 6.97 6.96 7.00
CA THR A 109 5.84 7.57 7.70
C THR A 109 4.51 7.27 7.01
N LYS A 110 4.55 6.94 5.71
CA LYS A 110 3.37 6.54 4.94
C LYS A 110 2.92 5.14 5.36
N GLN A 111 1.61 5.02 5.54
CA GLN A 111 0.96 3.76 5.95
C GLN A 111 0.06 3.20 4.86
N GLN A 112 0.00 3.88 3.72
CA GLN A 112 -0.75 3.47 2.55
C GLN A 112 0.14 3.50 1.32
N PHE A 113 -0.18 2.63 0.39
CA PHE A 113 0.32 2.62 -0.96
C PHE A 113 -0.88 2.77 -1.88
N PHE A 114 -0.78 3.69 -2.83
CA PHE A 114 -1.70 3.84 -3.95
C PHE A 114 -0.87 3.91 -5.24
N CYS A 115 -1.33 3.19 -6.27
CA CYS A 115 -0.87 3.40 -7.63
C CYS A 115 -1.92 2.97 -8.64
N GLY A 116 -1.87 3.53 -9.83
CA GLY A 116 -2.44 2.94 -11.03
C GLY A 116 -1.45 1.98 -11.68
N ILE A 117 -1.96 0.90 -12.26
CA ILE A 117 -1.21 0.03 -13.17
C ILE A 117 -1.97 0.01 -14.48
N THR A 118 -1.32 0.47 -15.55
CA THR A 118 -1.88 0.49 -16.89
C THR A 118 -1.16 -0.53 -17.76
N VAL A 119 -1.93 -1.35 -18.46
CA VAL A 119 -1.44 -2.20 -19.54
C VAL A 119 -2.02 -1.67 -20.85
N SER A 120 -1.19 -1.48 -21.86
CA SER A 120 -1.62 -0.99 -23.16
C SER A 120 -1.03 -1.81 -24.30
N HIS A 121 -1.80 -1.93 -25.37
CA HIS A 121 -1.39 -2.59 -26.60
C HIS A 121 -2.20 -2.02 -27.77
N ASP A 122 -1.51 -1.57 -28.82
CA ASP A 122 -2.09 -0.76 -29.89
C ASP A 122 -2.92 0.40 -29.28
N ASP A 123 -4.17 0.55 -29.70
CA ASP A 123 -5.10 1.58 -29.24
C ASP A 123 -5.90 1.18 -27.99
N ASP A 124 -5.70 -0.03 -27.44
CA ASP A 124 -6.41 -0.52 -26.26
C ASP A 124 -5.59 -0.38 -24.98
N SER A 125 -6.28 -0.13 -23.87
CA SER A 125 -5.65 -0.09 -22.56
C SER A 125 -6.58 -0.54 -21.44
N ALA A 126 -5.98 -1.20 -20.45
CA ALA A 126 -6.60 -1.64 -19.23
C ALA A 126 -5.90 -0.98 -18.04
N ASN A 127 -6.66 -0.30 -17.19
CA ASN A 127 -6.15 0.30 -15.97
C ASN A 127 -6.68 -0.43 -14.74
N THR A 128 -5.88 -0.51 -13.70
CA THR A 128 -6.33 -0.95 -12.38
C THR A 128 -5.64 -0.16 -11.29
N GLU A 129 -6.42 0.31 -10.34
CA GLU A 129 -5.92 0.96 -9.13
C GLU A 129 -5.62 -0.08 -8.05
N MET A 130 -4.51 0.11 -7.35
CA MET A 130 -4.10 -0.76 -6.26
C MET A 130 -3.92 0.07 -4.99
N VAL A 131 -4.67 -0.32 -3.96
CA VAL A 131 -4.61 0.27 -2.62
C VAL A 131 -4.10 -0.79 -1.66
N ALA A 132 -3.10 -0.45 -0.83
CA ALA A 132 -2.70 -1.32 0.26
C ALA A 132 -2.32 -0.55 1.52
N PHE A 133 -2.68 -1.12 2.67
CA PHE A 133 -2.38 -0.56 3.99
C PHE A 133 -1.29 -1.37 4.68
N PHE A 134 -0.36 -0.68 5.33
CA PHE A 134 0.78 -1.28 6.01
C PHE A 134 0.51 -1.36 7.50
N LYS A 135 0.60 -2.56 8.08
CA LYS A 135 0.51 -2.73 9.53
C LYS A 135 1.63 -1.93 10.20
N GLN A 136 1.24 -0.96 11.03
CA GLN A 136 2.17 -0.20 11.84
C GLN A 136 2.76 -1.11 12.92
N ASN A 137 4.08 -1.28 12.93
CA ASN A 137 4.77 -1.90 14.06
C ASN A 137 4.76 -0.90 15.22
N ARG A 138 3.66 -0.85 15.99
CA ARG A 138 3.53 -0.08 17.24
C ARG A 138 4.36 -0.72 18.36
N GLY A 139 5.68 -0.85 18.17
CA GLY A 139 6.58 -1.60 19.04
C GLY A 139 7.71 -0.81 19.67
N VAL A 140 8.14 0.32 19.09
CA VAL A 140 9.20 1.14 19.70
C VAL A 140 8.56 2.38 20.29
N ARG A 141 8.14 2.28 21.55
CA ARG A 141 8.03 3.46 22.41
C ARG A 141 9.40 4.13 22.39
N ILE A 142 9.55 5.20 21.61
CA ILE A 142 10.62 6.17 21.84
C ILE A 142 10.38 6.65 23.27
N LYS A 143 11.18 6.16 24.22
CA LYS A 143 11.21 6.72 25.56
C LYS A 143 11.62 8.18 25.37
N LEU A 144 10.66 9.10 25.48
CA LEU A 144 10.99 10.51 25.65
C LEU A 144 12.05 10.57 26.76
N PRO A 145 13.14 11.34 26.60
CA PRO A 145 14.07 11.57 27.68
C PRO A 145 13.26 12.06 28.88
N GLN A 146 13.28 11.31 29.98
CA GLN A 146 12.70 11.78 31.23
C GLN A 146 13.38 13.10 31.55
N LYS A 147 12.64 14.21 31.44
CA LYS A 147 13.04 15.48 32.07
C LYS A 147 13.30 15.17 33.54
N ARG A 148 14.56 15.21 33.96
CA ARG A 148 14.92 15.23 35.37
C ARG A 148 14.17 16.41 35.99
N LYS A 149 13.24 16.11 36.91
CA LYS A 149 12.64 17.12 37.78
C LYS A 149 13.76 17.62 38.69
N ASN A 150 14.37 18.74 38.34
CA ASN A 150 15.13 19.50 39.32
C ASN A 150 14.11 20.03 40.34
N SER A 151 14.24 19.57 41.59
CA SER A 151 13.49 20.09 42.73
C SER A 151 13.74 21.60 42.88
N PRO A 152 12.73 22.44 43.13
CA PRO A 152 12.95 23.84 43.42
C PRO A 152 13.62 23.97 44.80
N THR A 153 14.84 24.47 44.82
CA THR A 153 15.50 24.95 46.03
C THR A 153 14.70 26.13 46.58
N LYS A 154 14.23 26.03 47.83
CA LYS A 154 13.54 27.13 48.54
C LYS A 154 14.47 28.35 48.67
N PRO A 155 14.04 29.57 48.33
CA PRO A 155 14.71 30.77 48.80
C PRO A 155 14.24 31.16 50.23
N PRO A 156 15.04 31.94 50.98
CA PRO A 156 14.80 32.20 52.39
C PRO A 156 13.66 33.20 52.63
N HIS A 157 13.05 33.07 53.81
CA HIS A 157 12.05 33.96 54.37
C HIS A 157 12.41 35.46 54.28
N ALA A 158 11.46 36.27 53.81
CA ALA A 158 11.32 37.67 54.20
C ALA A 158 9.83 38.04 54.28
N LYS A 159 9.49 38.91 55.25
CA LYS A 159 8.14 39.25 55.73
C LYS A 159 7.46 40.36 54.91
N ASN A 160 6.12 40.41 55.03
CA ASN A 160 5.17 41.51 54.77
C ASN A 160 5.00 41.90 53.28
N THR A 161 3.82 42.16 52.71
CA THR A 161 2.59 42.82 53.16
C THR A 161 1.45 42.45 52.18
N GLN A 162 0.20 42.65 52.62
CA GLN A 162 -1.06 42.42 51.93
C GLN A 162 -1.16 42.86 50.47
N LEU A 163 -1.97 42.13 49.68
CA LEU A 163 -3.04 42.72 48.87
C LEU A 163 -4.08 41.65 48.47
N LYS A 164 -5.32 41.92 48.87
CA LYS A 164 -6.54 41.21 48.46
C LYS A 164 -6.80 41.47 46.98
N HIS A 165 -7.21 40.45 46.22
CA HIS A 165 -8.29 40.57 45.25
C HIS A 165 -8.97 39.22 45.02
N ILE A 166 -10.30 39.31 44.83
CA ILE A 166 -11.33 38.27 44.91
C ILE A 166 -11.75 37.86 43.47
N PHE A 167 -12.41 36.69 43.37
CA PHE A 167 -13.23 36.13 42.28
C PHE A 167 -12.49 35.28 41.23
N GLY A 168 -12.94 34.08 40.86
CA GLY A 168 -14.16 33.37 41.23
C GLY A 168 -14.32 32.01 40.52
N CYS A 169 -15.29 31.25 41.04
CA CYS A 169 -16.11 30.23 40.39
C CYS A 169 -15.59 28.79 40.18
N LEU A 170 -16.44 27.89 40.69
CA LEU A 170 -16.39 26.43 40.76
C LEU A 170 -16.87 25.75 39.47
N GLY A 171 -16.07 24.80 38.97
CA GLY A 171 -16.43 23.50 38.35
C GLY A 171 -17.34 23.42 37.10
N PRO A 172 -17.63 22.21 36.56
CA PRO A 172 -16.95 20.92 36.70
C PRO A 172 -16.63 20.21 35.33
N LYS A 173 -15.82 19.14 35.38
CA LYS A 173 -15.68 18.15 34.29
C LYS A 173 -16.97 17.32 34.12
N PRO A 174 -17.24 16.83 32.89
CA PRO A 174 -17.64 15.43 32.75
C PRO A 174 -16.92 14.67 31.63
N ASN A 175 -16.57 13.41 31.94
CA ASN A 175 -16.26 12.34 30.98
C ASN A 175 -17.58 11.76 30.41
N ARG A 176 -17.60 11.35 29.13
CA ARG A 176 -18.26 10.10 28.68
C ARG A 176 -17.87 9.77 27.24
N GLY A 177 -17.61 8.48 27.01
CA GLY A 177 -16.98 7.94 25.82
C GLY A 177 -17.88 7.83 24.59
N SER A 178 -17.23 7.76 23.45
CA SER A 178 -17.80 7.40 22.16
C SER A 178 -17.16 6.09 21.70
N LYS A 179 -17.96 5.02 21.79
CA LYS A 179 -17.83 3.77 21.03
C LYS A 179 -18.03 4.14 19.56
N VAL A 180 -17.12 3.75 18.67
CA VAL A 180 -17.35 3.80 17.22
C VAL A 180 -17.56 2.36 16.76
N GLU A 181 -18.80 2.11 16.37
CA GLU A 181 -19.35 0.89 15.80
C GLU A 181 -19.07 0.90 14.29
N TRP A 182 -18.46 -0.16 13.76
CA TRP A 182 -18.29 -0.32 12.31
C TRP A 182 -19.35 -1.27 11.79
N ILE A 183 -20.18 -0.74 10.90
CA ILE A 183 -21.24 -1.45 10.17
C ILE A 183 -20.61 -2.28 9.05
N GLN A 184 -21.07 -3.52 8.96
CA GLN A 184 -20.78 -4.50 7.92
C GLN A 184 -21.71 -4.25 6.72
N CYS A 185 -21.18 -4.20 5.50
CA CYS A 185 -21.97 -4.17 4.27
C CYS A 185 -21.77 -5.48 3.49
N HIS A 186 -22.91 -5.97 2.99
CA HIS A 186 -23.16 -7.27 2.34
C HIS A 186 -22.45 -7.46 1.01
#